data_AF-A0A3J6UUX6-F1
#
_entry.id   AF-A0A3J6UUX6-F1
#
_cell.length_a   1.000
_cell.length_b   1.000
_cell.length_c   1.000
_cell.angle_alpha   90.00
_cell.angle_beta   90.00
_cell.angle_gamma   90.00
#
_symmetry.space_group_name_H-M   'P 1'
#
loop_
_entity.id
_entity.type
_entity.pdbx_description
1 polymer ?
#
loop_
_entity_poly.entity_id
_entity_poly.type
_entity_poly.pdbx_seq_one_letter_code
_entity_poly.pdbx_strand_id
1 'polypeptide(L)'
;MTALAIQPIAFSFHETHDVRIQIIDGEPWFCLKDVCEILSIANPRDLMAKQLGKEGVDKIYIPTESGKQNITFINEPNLYRVIFRSNKPEAKQFQDWVFNDVLPTIRKTGRYQKQPPSEPLNSNDMSNLKRLVWMMTGNMKFENAWNAGVWYALRSATGRPSPQPFSVDDLPALGEECRRIMKITAAVHSAVFDFEKEVIRKVVRKRGAIEPVLNEMRIKLLELQEQESQGVLMIDKLSEHGVKSLINRN
;
A
#
# COMPACT_ATOMS: atom_id res chain seq x y z
N MET A 1 38.39 -20.88 13.59
CA MET A 1 38.32 -19.56 12.92
C MET A 1 36.99 -19.51 12.17
N THR A 2 35.93 -19.08 12.85
CA THR A 2 34.60 -18.92 12.28
C THR A 2 34.56 -17.62 11.50
N ALA A 3 34.22 -17.71 10.22
CA ALA A 3 34.04 -16.55 9.35
C ALA A 3 32.89 -15.68 9.89
N LEU A 4 33.18 -14.41 10.15
CA LEU A 4 32.17 -13.36 10.39
C LEU A 4 31.37 -13.18 9.10
N ALA A 5 30.21 -13.83 9.01
CA ALA A 5 29.26 -13.60 7.94
C ALA A 5 28.57 -12.25 8.19
N ILE A 6 28.89 -11.25 7.35
CA ILE A 6 28.17 -9.98 7.30
C ILE A 6 26.84 -10.27 6.61
N GLN A 7 25.78 -10.48 7.40
CA GLN A 7 24.42 -10.57 6.88
C GLN A 7 23.83 -9.15 6.90
N PRO A 8 23.46 -8.55 5.75
CA PRO A 8 22.77 -7.28 5.76
C PRO A 8 21.37 -7.48 6.37
N ILE A 9 21.23 -7.17 7.65
CA ILE A 9 19.92 -7.00 8.27
C ILE A 9 19.44 -5.63 7.83
N ALA A 10 18.41 -5.60 6.98
CA ALA A 10 17.82 -4.35 6.51
C ALA A 10 17.18 -3.61 7.70
N PHE A 11 17.79 -2.51 8.13
CA PHE A 11 17.11 -1.52 8.98
C PHE A 11 16.42 -0.52 8.05
N SER A 12 15.19 -0.84 7.65
CA SER A 12 14.43 -0.02 6.73
C SER A 12 13.80 1.16 7.47
N PHE A 13 14.41 2.33 7.38
CA PHE A 13 13.61 3.55 7.31
C PHE A 13 12.79 3.48 6.02
N HIS A 14 11.65 4.17 5.96
CA HIS A 14 10.65 4.06 4.88
C HIS A 14 11.14 4.43 3.45
N GLU A 15 12.46 4.58 3.25
CA GLU A 15 13.16 4.67 1.98
C GLU A 15 14.47 3.85 2.02
N THR A 16 14.83 3.25 0.89
CA THR A 16 15.96 2.32 0.70
C THR A 16 17.32 3.00 0.96
N HIS A 17 17.74 3.06 2.23
CA HIS A 17 19.10 3.40 2.62
C HIS A 17 19.70 2.20 3.36
N ASP A 18 20.67 1.54 2.72
CA ASP A 18 21.34 0.38 3.31
C ASP A 18 22.39 0.84 4.33
N VAL A 19 22.07 0.69 5.61
CA VAL A 19 23.05 0.82 6.70
C VAL A 19 23.67 -0.55 6.95
N ARG A 20 25.01 -0.66 6.88
CA ARG A 20 25.69 -1.91 7.23
C ARG A 20 25.55 -2.19 8.72
N ILE A 21 25.17 -3.42 9.06
CA ILE A 21 24.98 -3.88 10.44
C ILE A 21 25.93 -5.03 10.75
N GLN A 22 26.46 -5.06 11.96
CA GLN A 22 27.19 -6.17 12.54
C GLN A 22 26.54 -6.59 13.84
N ILE A 23 26.46 -7.90 14.09
CA ILE A 23 25.97 -8.43 15.37
C ILE A 23 27.16 -8.62 16.30
N ILE A 24 27.16 -7.91 17.43
CA ILE A 24 28.17 -8.04 18.50
C ILE A 24 27.41 -8.35 19.79
N ASP A 25 27.77 -9.45 20.44
CA ASP A 25 27.14 -9.92 21.68
C ASP A 25 25.62 -10.09 21.61
N GLY A 26 25.11 -10.42 20.41
CA GLY A 26 23.67 -10.59 20.16
C GLY A 26 22.92 -9.29 19.83
N GLU A 27 23.59 -8.14 19.90
CA GLU A 27 22.99 -6.82 19.64
C GLU A 27 23.43 -6.26 18.28
N PRO A 28 22.56 -5.48 17.60
CA PRO A 28 22.91 -4.85 16.34
C PRO A 28 23.79 -3.61 16.54
N TRP A 29 24.86 -3.54 15.75
CA TRP A 29 25.77 -2.41 15.65
C TRP A 29 25.76 -1.86 14.23
N PHE A 30 25.70 -0.54 14.10
CA PHE A 30 25.43 0.17 12.85
C PHE A 30 26.67 0.89 12.35
N CYS A 31 26.96 0.83 11.06
CA CYS A 31 28.12 1.49 10.50
C CYS A 31 27.97 3.01 10.59
N LEU A 32 28.90 3.66 11.31
CA LEU A 32 28.85 5.10 11.54
C LEU A 32 28.96 5.90 10.24
N LYS A 33 29.75 5.41 9.28
CA LYS A 33 29.96 6.09 7.99
C LYS A 33 28.64 6.22 7.23
N ASP A 34 27.90 5.12 7.11
CA ASP A 34 26.63 5.06 6.38
C ASP A 34 25.60 5.97 7.06
N VAL A 35 25.52 5.94 8.39
CA VAL A 35 24.64 6.82 9.18
C VAL A 35 24.99 8.30 8.96
N CYS A 36 26.28 8.65 8.94
CA CYS A 36 26.71 10.03 8.68
C CYS A 36 26.37 10.49 7.26
N GLU A 37 26.48 9.61 6.28
CA GLU A 37 26.13 9.92 4.88
C GLU A 37 24.63 10.19 4.73
N ILE A 38 23.78 9.29 5.26
CA ILE A 38 22.31 9.43 5.24
C ILE A 38 21.88 10.73 5.91
N LEU A 39 22.43 11.01 7.11
CA LEU A 39 22.06 12.19 7.89
C LEU A 39 22.81 13.46 7.45
N SER A 40 23.67 13.37 6.43
CA SER A 40 24.56 14.43 5.94
C SER A 40 25.38 15.12 7.05
N ILE A 41 25.95 14.32 7.93
CA ILE A 41 26.83 14.77 9.01
C ILE A 41 28.24 14.94 8.47
N ALA A 42 28.67 16.18 8.31
CA ALA A 42 29.96 16.52 7.70
C ALA A 42 31.18 16.11 8.53
N ASN A 43 31.07 16.04 9.87
CA ASN A 43 32.20 15.76 10.74
C ASN A 43 31.91 14.61 11.72
N PRO A 44 32.15 13.35 11.29
CA PRO A 44 32.02 12.18 12.16
C PRO A 44 32.92 12.20 13.39
N ARG A 45 34.11 12.85 13.31
CA ARG A 45 35.03 12.93 14.47
C ARG A 45 34.46 13.82 15.58
N ASP A 46 33.86 14.94 15.21
CA ASP A 46 33.20 15.83 16.17
C ASP A 46 31.98 15.16 16.80
N LEU A 47 31.22 14.41 15.99
CA LEU A 47 30.11 13.59 16.45
C LEU A 47 30.57 12.56 17.49
N MET A 48 31.63 11.81 17.20
CA MET A 48 32.22 10.83 18.13
C MET A 48 32.72 11.48 19.42
N ALA A 49 33.32 12.67 19.34
CA ALA A 49 33.89 13.34 20.50
C ALA A 49 32.83 13.96 21.43
N LYS A 50 31.73 14.48 20.88
CA LYS A 50 30.76 15.30 21.63
C LYS A 50 29.40 14.63 21.88
N GLN A 51 29.03 13.63 21.08
CA GLN A 51 27.65 13.13 21.05
C GLN A 51 27.51 11.64 21.37
N LEU A 52 28.55 10.84 21.13
CA LEU A 52 28.50 9.40 21.32
C LEU A 52 29.07 8.98 22.69
N GLY A 53 28.42 8.00 23.32
CA GLY A 53 28.99 7.29 24.47
C GLY A 53 30.15 6.42 24.01
N LYS A 54 31.30 6.48 24.70
CA LYS A 54 32.54 5.81 24.27
C LYS A 54 32.42 4.29 24.28
N GLU A 55 31.61 3.77 25.20
CA GLU A 55 31.27 2.36 25.37
C GLU A 55 30.46 1.77 24.21
N GLY A 56 29.77 2.61 23.44
CA GLY A 56 28.94 2.19 22.31
C GLY A 56 29.58 2.45 20.95
N VAL A 57 30.90 2.53 20.89
CA VAL A 57 31.68 2.80 19.67
C VAL A 57 32.80 1.77 19.56
N ASP A 58 32.85 1.06 18.44
CA ASP A 58 33.88 0.06 18.21
C ASP A 58 34.40 0.11 16.76
N LYS A 59 35.65 -0.30 16.56
CA LYS A 59 36.28 -0.39 15.25
C LYS A 59 36.39 -1.86 14.87
N ILE A 60 35.58 -2.24 13.89
CA ILE A 60 35.58 -3.60 13.37
C ILE A 60 36.52 -3.66 12.17
N TYR A 61 37.41 -4.65 12.19
CA TYR A 61 38.31 -4.96 11.09
C TYR A 61 37.54 -5.71 10.02
N ILE A 62 37.36 -5.08 8.87
CA ILE A 62 36.71 -5.71 7.72
C ILE A 62 37.76 -5.91 6.62
N PRO A 63 38.04 -7.16 6.21
CA PRO A 63 38.86 -7.41 5.03
C PRO A 63 38.09 -6.96 3.78
N THR A 64 38.64 -6.01 3.03
CA THR A 64 38.11 -5.59 1.73
C THR A 64 39.09 -5.94 0.62
N GLU A 65 38.64 -5.94 -0.65
CA GLU A 65 39.48 -6.23 -1.82
C GLU A 65 40.69 -5.28 -1.93
N SER A 66 40.59 -4.07 -1.36
CA SER A 66 41.67 -3.08 -1.33
C SER A 66 42.53 -3.13 -0.05
N GLY A 67 42.34 -4.13 0.81
CA GLY A 67 43.11 -4.33 2.06
C GLY A 67 42.25 -4.32 3.32
N LYS A 68 42.89 -4.37 4.49
CA LYS A 68 42.19 -4.35 5.79
C LYS A 68 41.73 -2.91 6.08
N GLN A 69 40.43 -2.70 6.24
CA GLN A 69 39.87 -1.40 6.61
C GLN A 69 39.26 -1.44 8.03
N ASN A 70 39.56 -0.40 8.80
CA ASN A 70 38.95 -0.16 10.10
C ASN A 70 37.68 0.65 9.90
N ILE A 71 36.53 0.01 10.11
CA ILE A 71 35.22 0.66 10.00
C ILE A 71 34.65 0.84 11.40
N THR A 72 34.24 2.07 11.71
CA THR A 72 33.61 2.38 12.98
C THR A 72 32.15 1.97 12.96
N PHE A 73 31.74 1.24 13.98
CA PHE A 73 30.35 0.89 14.27
C PHE A 73 29.90 1.52 15.58
N ILE A 74 28.60 1.80 15.67
CA ILE A 74 27.95 2.35 16.85
C ILE A 74 26.80 1.45 17.28
N ASN A 75 26.60 1.30 18.59
CA ASN A 75 25.46 0.58 19.11
C ASN A 75 24.15 1.38 18.94
N GLU A 76 23.03 0.70 19.17
CA GLU A 76 21.69 1.27 19.00
C GLU A 76 21.42 2.54 19.84
N PRO A 77 21.82 2.63 21.14
CA PRO A 77 21.72 3.90 21.88
C PRO A 77 22.45 5.06 21.22
N ASN A 78 23.65 4.84 20.69
CA ASN A 78 24.40 5.88 19.97
C ASN A 78 23.74 6.24 18.65
N LEU A 79 23.18 5.27 17.92
CA LEU A 79 22.39 5.53 16.71
C LEU A 79 21.23 6.51 17.01
N TYR A 80 20.46 6.23 18.06
CA TYR A 80 19.34 7.10 18.45
C TYR A 80 19.79 8.51 18.86
N ARG A 81 20.92 8.66 19.54
CA ARG A 81 21.48 9.99 19.87
C ARG A 81 21.75 10.82 18.61
N VAL A 82 22.23 10.18 17.55
CA VAL A 82 22.50 10.85 16.26
C VAL A 82 21.19 11.23 15.57
N ILE A 83 20.23 10.30 15.49
CA ILE A 83 18.95 10.54 14.81
C ILE A 83 18.16 11.67 15.47
N PHE A 84 18.03 11.67 16.81
CA PHE A 84 17.25 12.67 17.55
C PHE A 84 17.84 14.09 17.50
N ARG A 85 19.08 14.26 17.02
CA ARG A 85 19.72 15.58 16.84
C ARG A 85 19.73 16.04 15.39
N SER A 86 19.32 15.19 14.45
CA SER A 86 19.31 15.52 13.03
C SER A 86 18.07 16.33 12.66
N ASN A 87 18.26 17.31 11.78
CA ASN A 87 17.17 18.12 11.20
C ASN A 87 16.70 17.59 9.84
N LYS A 88 17.24 16.47 9.38
CA LYS A 88 16.91 15.86 8.10
C LYS A 88 15.45 15.39 8.06
N PRO A 89 14.76 15.50 6.91
CA PRO A 89 13.38 15.02 6.77
C PRO A 89 13.20 13.55 7.19
N GLU A 90 14.14 12.70 6.82
CA GLU A 90 14.13 11.26 7.11
C GLU A 90 14.27 11.01 8.62
N ALA A 91 15.13 11.78 9.29
CA ALA A 91 15.26 11.74 10.74
C ALA A 91 14.00 12.26 11.43
N LYS A 92 13.41 13.36 10.94
CA LYS A 92 12.16 13.92 11.50
C LYS A 92 11.01 12.95 11.41
N GLN A 93 10.84 12.24 10.30
CA GLN A 93 9.79 11.21 10.17
C GLN A 93 9.90 10.14 11.26
N PHE A 94 11.12 9.67 11.53
CA PHE A 94 11.35 8.71 12.63
C PHE A 94 11.10 9.34 14.00
N GLN A 95 11.58 10.57 14.22
CA GLN A 95 11.34 11.29 15.47
C GLN A 95 9.84 11.46 15.73
N ASP A 96 9.09 11.90 14.73
CA ASP A 96 7.64 12.09 14.82
C ASP A 96 6.92 10.79 15.14
N TRP A 97 7.28 9.68 14.48
CA TRP A 97 6.75 8.36 14.80
C TRP A 97 7.07 7.95 16.25
N VAL A 98 8.32 8.13 16.69
CA VAL A 98 8.71 7.79 18.07
C VAL A 98 7.97 8.66 19.09
N PHE A 99 7.86 9.96 18.84
CA PHE A 99 7.31 10.93 19.78
C PHE A 99 5.78 10.93 19.84
N ASN A 100 5.10 10.65 18.73
CA ASN A 100 3.64 10.70 18.65
C ASN A 100 3.01 9.31 18.86
N ASP A 101 3.69 8.24 18.43
CA ASP A 101 3.14 6.88 18.52
C ASP A 101 3.85 6.04 19.59
N VAL A 102 5.17 5.86 19.48
CA VAL A 102 5.90 4.87 20.30
C VAL A 102 5.92 5.25 21.78
N LEU A 103 6.48 6.41 22.12
CA LEU A 103 6.63 6.85 23.50
C LEU A 103 5.28 7.09 24.18
N PRO A 104 4.27 7.73 23.54
CA PRO A 104 2.95 7.88 24.14
C PRO A 104 2.27 6.53 24.38
N THR A 105 2.44 5.55 23.48
CA THR A 105 1.92 4.20 23.68
C THR A 105 2.58 3.53 24.88
N ILE A 106 3.92 3.50 24.94
CA ILE A 106 4.65 2.92 26.09
C ILE A 106 4.23 3.59 27.39
N ARG A 107 4.13 4.92 27.43
CA ARG A 107 3.72 5.66 28.64
C ARG A 107 2.31 5.29 29.09
N LYS A 108 1.37 5.05 28.15
CA LYS A 108 -0.03 4.73 28.44
C LYS A 108 -0.24 3.27 28.83
N THR A 109 0.45 2.34 28.17
CA THR A 109 0.16 0.90 28.25
C THR A 109 1.26 0.09 28.95
N GLY A 110 2.41 0.70 29.22
CA GLY A 110 3.61 0.03 29.72
C GLY A 110 4.37 -0.79 28.68
N ARG A 111 3.91 -0.85 27.42
CA ARG A 111 4.54 -1.64 26.34
C ARG A 111 4.27 -1.06 24.96
N TYR A 112 5.24 -1.17 24.05
CA TYR A 112 5.00 -0.97 22.63
C TYR A 112 4.79 -2.34 21.99
N GLN A 113 3.61 -2.56 21.42
CA GLN A 113 3.34 -3.73 20.60
C GLN A 113 3.06 -3.20 19.21
N LYS A 114 3.86 -3.62 18.21
CA LYS A 114 3.50 -3.42 16.81
C LYS A 114 2.09 -3.99 16.67
N GLN A 115 1.12 -3.17 16.26
CA GLN A 115 -0.27 -3.58 16.21
C GLN A 115 -0.35 -4.96 15.56
N PRO A 116 -1.09 -5.93 16.13
CA PRO A 116 -1.28 -7.20 15.47
C PRO A 116 -1.74 -6.92 14.04
N PRO A 117 -1.31 -7.73 13.04
CA PRO A 117 -1.83 -7.60 11.68
C PRO A 117 -3.35 -7.52 11.81
N SER A 118 -3.92 -6.46 11.24
CA SER A 118 -5.33 -6.14 11.40
C SER A 118 -6.21 -7.35 11.18
N GLU A 119 -7.26 -7.46 12.00
CA GLU A 119 -8.15 -8.62 11.99
C GLU A 119 -8.58 -8.93 10.55
N PRO A 120 -8.43 -10.18 10.07
CA PRO A 120 -8.86 -10.53 8.73
C PRO A 120 -10.36 -10.29 8.60
N LEU A 121 -10.83 -10.00 7.38
CA LEU A 121 -12.26 -9.91 7.11
C LEU A 121 -12.94 -11.22 7.49
N ASN A 122 -14.06 -11.10 8.19
CA ASN A 122 -14.82 -12.28 8.62
C ASN A 122 -15.59 -12.90 7.43
N SER A 123 -16.21 -14.06 7.65
CA SER A 123 -16.96 -14.78 6.62
C SER A 123 -18.13 -13.98 6.04
N ASN A 124 -18.77 -13.12 6.84
CA ASN A 124 -19.88 -12.29 6.39
C ASN A 124 -19.38 -11.17 5.47
N ASP A 125 -18.30 -10.49 5.85
CA ASP A 125 -17.64 -9.45 5.05
C ASP A 125 -17.21 -10.00 3.69
N MET A 126 -16.57 -11.18 3.72
CA MET A 126 -16.14 -11.87 2.50
C MET A 126 -17.33 -12.29 1.62
N SER A 127 -18.44 -12.72 2.22
CA SER A 127 -19.66 -13.08 1.48
C SER A 127 -20.31 -11.86 0.83
N ASN A 128 -20.36 -10.73 1.55
CA ASN A 128 -20.85 -9.45 1.02
C ASN A 128 -19.97 -8.96 -0.13
N LEU A 129 -18.64 -9.05 0.01
CA LEU A 129 -17.70 -8.67 -1.05
C LEU A 129 -17.88 -9.55 -2.29
N LYS A 130 -17.96 -10.88 -2.12
CA LYS A 130 -18.26 -11.81 -3.22
C LYS A 130 -19.58 -11.49 -3.91
N ARG A 131 -20.62 -11.13 -3.15
CA ARG A 131 -21.92 -10.72 -3.70
C ARG A 131 -21.80 -9.45 -4.53
N LEU A 132 -21.04 -8.44 -4.08
CA LEU A 132 -20.78 -7.23 -4.87
C LEU A 132 -20.04 -7.55 -6.17
N VAL A 133 -19.00 -8.39 -6.12
CA VAL A 133 -18.27 -8.84 -7.32
C VAL A 133 -19.21 -9.56 -8.28
N TRP A 134 -20.09 -10.43 -7.78
CA TRP A 134 -21.08 -11.10 -8.61
C TRP A 134 -22.09 -10.10 -9.23
N MET A 135 -22.57 -9.11 -8.48
CA MET A 135 -23.46 -8.08 -9.03
C MET A 135 -22.81 -7.27 -10.16
N MET A 136 -21.50 -7.03 -10.07
CA MET A 136 -20.73 -6.32 -11.12
C MET A 136 -20.55 -7.16 -12.38
N THR A 137 -20.37 -8.48 -12.23
CA THR A 137 -19.81 -9.35 -13.29
C THR A 137 -20.76 -10.41 -13.83
N GLY A 138 -21.80 -10.80 -13.08
CA GLY A 138 -22.63 -11.99 -13.37
C GLY A 138 -23.45 -11.92 -14.66
N ASN A 139 -23.73 -10.72 -15.18
CA ASN A 139 -24.45 -10.55 -16.45
C ASN A 139 -23.50 -10.32 -17.64
N MET A 140 -22.18 -10.41 -17.44
CA MET A 140 -21.21 -10.22 -18.51
C MET A 140 -20.97 -11.52 -19.27
N LYS A 141 -20.84 -11.43 -20.60
CA LYS A 141 -20.54 -12.58 -21.47
C LYS A 141 -19.27 -13.35 -21.05
N PHE A 142 -18.26 -12.66 -20.53
CA PHE A 142 -17.00 -13.23 -20.08
C PHE A 142 -16.87 -13.17 -18.57
N GLU A 143 -17.87 -13.68 -17.85
CA GLU A 143 -17.99 -13.58 -16.38
C GLU A 143 -16.68 -13.93 -15.66
N ASN A 144 -16.03 -15.05 -16.00
CA ASN A 144 -14.79 -15.49 -15.35
C ASN A 144 -13.63 -14.48 -15.50
N ALA A 145 -13.47 -13.89 -16.69
CA ALA A 145 -12.41 -12.90 -16.94
C ALA A 145 -12.70 -11.59 -16.20
N TRP A 146 -13.96 -11.16 -16.19
CA TRP A 146 -14.41 -10.01 -15.40
C TRP A 146 -14.19 -10.24 -13.90
N ASN A 147 -14.58 -11.40 -13.40
CA ASN A 147 -14.41 -11.78 -12.00
C ASN A 147 -12.94 -11.74 -11.57
N ALA A 148 -12.06 -12.36 -12.37
CA ALA A 148 -10.61 -12.32 -12.15
C ALA A 148 -10.05 -10.88 -12.18
N GLY A 149 -10.49 -10.07 -13.15
CA GLY A 149 -10.08 -8.67 -13.27
C GLY A 149 -10.51 -7.82 -12.08
N VAL A 150 -11.74 -8.00 -11.57
CA VAL A 150 -12.23 -7.30 -10.39
C VAL A 150 -11.45 -7.69 -9.15
N TRP A 151 -11.19 -8.98 -8.92
CA TRP A 151 -10.36 -9.40 -7.78
C TRP A 151 -8.94 -8.86 -7.88
N TYR A 152 -8.34 -8.85 -9.07
CA TYR A 152 -7.04 -8.24 -9.29
C TYR A 152 -7.03 -6.75 -8.92
N ALA A 153 -8.05 -6.00 -9.36
CA ALA A 153 -8.18 -4.58 -9.06
C ALA A 153 -8.32 -4.30 -7.55
N LEU A 154 -9.17 -5.07 -6.84
CA LEU A 154 -9.32 -4.98 -5.38
C LEU A 154 -8.00 -5.27 -4.64
N ARG A 155 -7.25 -6.27 -5.12
CA ARG A 155 -5.93 -6.62 -4.57
C ARG A 155 -4.89 -5.54 -4.81
N SER A 156 -4.90 -4.93 -6.00
CA SER A 156 -4.03 -3.81 -6.34
C SER A 156 -4.34 -2.57 -5.49
N ALA A 157 -5.61 -2.26 -5.26
CA ALA A 157 -6.03 -1.09 -4.48
C ALA A 157 -5.66 -1.20 -2.99
N THR A 158 -5.61 -2.42 -2.46
CA THR A 158 -5.27 -2.70 -1.04
C THR A 158 -3.79 -2.97 -0.82
N GLY A 159 -2.99 -3.16 -1.89
CA GLY A 159 -1.60 -3.58 -1.79
C GLY A 159 -1.40 -4.98 -1.22
N ARG A 160 -2.46 -5.80 -1.15
CA ARG A 160 -2.41 -7.16 -0.57
C ARG A 160 -2.41 -8.23 -1.65
N PRO A 161 -1.26 -8.77 -2.07
CA PRO A 161 -1.23 -9.84 -3.06
C PRO A 161 -1.84 -11.14 -2.52
N SER A 162 -2.39 -11.95 -3.43
CA SER A 162 -2.77 -13.34 -3.11
C SER A 162 -1.52 -14.12 -2.65
N PRO A 163 -1.58 -14.95 -1.58
CA PRO A 163 -2.76 -15.47 -0.89
C PRO A 163 -3.13 -14.72 0.41
N GLN A 164 -2.60 -13.53 0.66
CA GLN A 164 -2.83 -12.83 1.93
C GLN A 164 -4.33 -12.51 2.11
N PRO A 165 -4.94 -12.68 3.29
CA PRO A 165 -6.33 -12.29 3.50
C PRO A 165 -6.45 -10.76 3.53
N PHE A 166 -7.61 -10.26 3.09
CA PHE A 166 -8.00 -8.88 3.37
C PHE A 166 -8.25 -8.71 4.87
N SER A 167 -8.06 -7.51 5.40
CA SER A 167 -8.32 -7.13 6.78
C SER A 167 -9.27 -5.94 6.90
N VAL A 168 -9.62 -5.60 8.14
CA VAL A 168 -10.47 -4.43 8.44
C VAL A 168 -9.89 -3.13 7.88
N ASP A 169 -8.57 -2.98 7.88
CA ASP A 169 -7.90 -1.78 7.38
C ASP A 169 -8.08 -1.58 5.88
N ASP A 170 -8.37 -2.66 5.14
CA ASP A 170 -8.59 -2.60 3.70
C ASP A 170 -10.00 -2.11 3.33
N LEU A 171 -10.94 -2.07 4.28
CA LEU A 171 -12.35 -1.74 4.03
C LEU A 171 -12.56 -0.40 3.28
N PRO A 172 -11.85 0.70 3.64
CA PRO A 172 -11.99 1.95 2.90
C PRO A 172 -11.57 1.82 1.44
N ALA A 173 -10.41 1.20 1.17
CA ALA A 173 -9.86 1.03 -0.17
C ALA A 173 -10.73 0.05 -1.01
N LEU A 174 -11.17 -1.06 -0.41
CA LEU A 174 -12.11 -1.99 -1.04
C LEU A 174 -13.43 -1.31 -1.39
N GLY A 175 -13.96 -0.50 -0.48
CA GLY A 175 -15.22 0.23 -0.69
C GLY A 175 -15.12 1.26 -1.81
N GLU A 176 -14.00 2.00 -1.90
CA GLU A 176 -13.75 2.95 -2.97
C GLU A 176 -13.59 2.25 -4.33
N GLU A 177 -12.80 1.19 -4.38
CA GLU A 177 -12.55 0.47 -5.62
C GLU A 177 -13.80 -0.27 -6.11
N CYS A 178 -14.59 -0.88 -5.21
CA CYS A 178 -15.90 -1.43 -5.55
C CYS A 178 -16.83 -0.35 -6.13
N ARG A 179 -16.87 0.86 -5.55
CA ARG A 179 -17.69 1.97 -6.10
C ARG A 179 -17.23 2.35 -7.50
N ARG A 180 -15.92 2.46 -7.73
CA ARG A 180 -15.33 2.77 -9.04
C ARG A 180 -15.72 1.73 -10.10
N ILE A 181 -15.50 0.45 -9.80
CA ILE A 181 -15.83 -0.66 -10.72
C ILE A 181 -17.34 -0.73 -10.96
N MET A 182 -18.16 -0.56 -9.93
CA MET A 182 -19.62 -0.59 -10.06
C MET A 182 -20.12 0.50 -11.03
N LYS A 183 -19.59 1.73 -10.97
CA LYS A 183 -19.93 2.80 -11.92
C LYS A 183 -19.66 2.37 -13.37
N ILE A 184 -18.47 1.82 -13.63
CA ILE A 184 -18.06 1.38 -14.97
C ILE A 184 -18.96 0.24 -15.45
N THR A 185 -19.12 -0.80 -14.64
CA THR A 185 -19.94 -1.97 -15.03
C THR A 185 -21.42 -1.60 -15.25
N ALA A 186 -22.00 -0.71 -14.43
CA ALA A 186 -23.36 -0.24 -14.61
C ALA A 186 -23.56 0.52 -15.93
N ALA A 187 -22.62 1.38 -16.31
CA ALA A 187 -22.65 2.08 -17.59
C ALA A 187 -22.57 1.10 -18.77
N VAL A 188 -21.69 0.10 -18.69
CA VAL A 188 -21.56 -0.96 -19.70
C VAL A 188 -22.85 -1.76 -19.84
N HIS A 189 -23.43 -2.23 -18.71
CA HIS A 189 -24.70 -2.97 -18.71
C HIS A 189 -25.83 -2.15 -19.34
N SER A 190 -25.96 -0.87 -18.98
CA SER A 190 -26.98 0.02 -19.54
C SER A 190 -26.81 0.19 -21.05
N ALA A 191 -25.58 0.39 -21.51
CA ALA A 191 -25.29 0.60 -22.92
C ALA A 191 -25.61 -0.66 -23.75
N VAL A 192 -25.19 -1.84 -23.27
CA VAL A 192 -25.49 -3.13 -23.93
C VAL A 192 -27.00 -3.37 -23.98
N PHE A 193 -27.71 -3.15 -22.88
CA PHE A 193 -29.15 -3.33 -22.81
C PHE A 193 -29.90 -2.45 -23.81
N ASP A 194 -29.54 -1.16 -23.87
CA ASP A 194 -30.13 -0.22 -24.82
C ASP A 194 -29.87 -0.62 -26.27
N PHE A 195 -28.66 -1.08 -26.57
CA PHE A 195 -28.30 -1.57 -27.90
C PHE A 195 -29.14 -2.78 -28.31
N GLU A 196 -29.21 -3.81 -27.46
CA GLU A 196 -30.02 -5.01 -27.72
C GLU A 196 -31.49 -4.67 -27.96
N LYS A 197 -32.04 -3.77 -27.13
CA LYS A 197 -33.41 -3.29 -27.25
C LYS A 197 -33.68 -2.61 -28.60
N GLU A 198 -32.79 -1.72 -29.05
CA GLU A 198 -32.95 -1.02 -30.33
C GLU A 198 -32.75 -1.94 -31.53
N VAL A 199 -31.81 -2.89 -31.47
CA VAL A 199 -31.64 -3.92 -32.51
C VAL A 199 -32.93 -4.74 -32.67
N ILE A 200 -33.53 -5.20 -31.57
CA ILE A 200 -34.80 -5.94 -31.64
C ILE A 200 -35.91 -5.08 -32.24
N ARG A 201 -36.01 -3.82 -31.80
CA ARG A 201 -37.11 -2.92 -32.18
C ARG A 201 -37.02 -2.44 -33.63
N LYS A 202 -35.84 -2.01 -34.08
CA LYS A 202 -35.65 -1.34 -35.39
C LYS A 202 -35.16 -2.31 -36.47
N VAL A 203 -34.30 -3.28 -36.14
CA VAL A 203 -33.72 -4.21 -37.11
C VAL A 203 -34.57 -5.47 -37.22
N VAL A 204 -34.77 -6.20 -36.12
CA VAL A 204 -35.45 -7.51 -36.17
C VAL A 204 -36.94 -7.37 -36.48
N ARG A 205 -37.68 -6.54 -35.74
CA ARG A 205 -39.14 -6.40 -35.90
C ARG A 205 -39.54 -5.63 -37.16
N LYS A 206 -38.78 -4.60 -37.53
CA LYS A 206 -39.11 -3.71 -38.66
C LYS A 206 -38.30 -3.99 -39.93
N ARG A 207 -37.40 -4.98 -39.92
CA ARG A 207 -36.47 -5.29 -41.02
C ARG A 207 -35.66 -4.07 -41.49
N GLY A 208 -35.35 -3.14 -40.58
CA GLY A 208 -34.52 -1.97 -40.87
C GLY A 208 -33.03 -2.30 -40.96
N ALA A 209 -32.23 -1.39 -41.50
CA ALA A 209 -30.78 -1.49 -41.51
C ALA A 209 -30.18 -1.34 -40.10
N ILE A 210 -29.00 -1.93 -39.86
CA ILE A 210 -28.31 -1.90 -38.56
C ILE A 210 -27.46 -0.64 -38.37
N GLU A 211 -26.95 -0.05 -39.45
CA GLU A 211 -26.09 1.15 -39.44
C GLU A 211 -26.61 2.31 -38.57
N PRO A 212 -27.90 2.70 -38.62
CA PRO A 212 -28.40 3.77 -37.76
C PRO A 212 -28.30 3.45 -36.27
N VAL A 213 -28.55 2.19 -35.90
CA VAL A 213 -28.49 1.73 -34.50
C VAL A 213 -27.05 1.70 -34.00
N LEU A 214 -26.10 1.30 -34.85
CA LEU A 214 -24.67 1.34 -34.53
C LEU A 214 -24.17 2.78 -34.34
N ASN A 215 -24.63 3.71 -35.17
CA ASN A 215 -24.28 5.13 -35.03
C ASN A 215 -24.86 5.74 -33.75
N GLU A 216 -26.13 5.44 -33.42
CA GLU A 216 -26.74 5.87 -32.14
C GLU A 216 -25.93 5.36 -30.94
N MET A 217 -25.52 4.09 -30.96
CA MET A 217 -24.71 3.49 -29.90
C MET A 217 -23.32 4.16 -29.80
N ARG A 218 -22.69 4.45 -30.94
CA ARG A 218 -21.41 5.16 -30.97
C ARG A 218 -21.50 6.55 -30.33
N ILE A 219 -22.57 7.29 -30.61
CA ILE A 219 -22.81 8.60 -29.99
C ILE A 219 -22.98 8.47 -28.48
N LYS A 220 -23.81 7.52 -28.00
CA LYS A 220 -23.98 7.27 -26.57
C LYS A 220 -22.68 6.91 -25.86
N LEU A 221 -21.81 6.11 -26.49
CA LEU A 221 -20.50 5.77 -25.93
C LEU A 221 -19.58 6.99 -25.82
N LEU A 222 -19.64 7.93 -26.78
CA LEU A 222 -18.90 9.19 -26.72
C LEU A 222 -19.44 10.10 -25.61
N GLU A 223 -20.75 10.17 -25.43
CA GLU A 223 -21.37 10.93 -24.33
C GLU A 223 -20.98 10.37 -22.95
N LEU A 224 -20.92 9.04 -22.80
CA LEU A 224 -20.44 8.39 -21.58
C LEU A 224 -18.97 8.74 -21.28
N GLN A 225 -18.12 8.78 -22.31
CA GLN A 225 -16.72 9.19 -22.17
C GLN A 225 -16.60 10.65 -21.71
N GLU A 226 -17.45 11.54 -22.23
CA GLU A 226 -17.49 12.95 -21.83
C GLU A 226 -17.98 13.10 -20.37
N GLN A 227 -19.01 12.37 -19.96
CA GLN A 227 -19.51 12.36 -18.59
C GLN A 227 -18.48 11.80 -17.58
N GLU A 228 -17.69 10.80 -17.97
CA GLU A 228 -16.57 10.30 -17.16
C GLU A 228 -15.48 11.37 -17.02
N SER A 229 -15.15 12.07 -18.10
CA SER A 229 -14.17 13.18 -18.07
C SER A 229 -14.61 14.35 -17.16
N GLN A 230 -15.92 14.51 -16.97
CA GLN A 230 -16.53 15.53 -16.10
C GLN A 230 -16.91 15.01 -14.69
N GLY A 231 -16.74 13.71 -14.41
CA GLY A 231 -17.00 13.11 -13.09
C GLY A 231 -18.48 12.89 -12.72
N VAL A 232 -19.41 12.91 -13.68
CA VAL A 232 -20.87 13.03 -13.43
C VAL A 232 -21.63 11.70 -13.32
N LEU A 233 -20.94 10.54 -13.25
CA LEU A 233 -21.62 9.25 -13.09
C LEU A 233 -22.32 9.13 -11.71
N MET A 234 -23.61 9.47 -11.68
CA MET A 234 -24.52 9.42 -10.54
C MET A 234 -24.84 7.98 -10.13
N ILE A 235 -24.66 7.67 -8.84
CA ILE A 235 -25.07 6.41 -8.22
C ILE A 235 -26.42 6.64 -7.53
N ASP A 236 -27.51 6.67 -8.30
CA ASP A 236 -28.84 6.96 -7.75
C ASP A 236 -29.68 5.70 -7.40
N LYS A 237 -29.09 4.50 -7.41
CA LYS A 237 -29.85 3.26 -7.10
C LYS A 237 -29.23 2.27 -6.12
N LEU A 238 -28.00 2.48 -5.62
CA LEU A 238 -27.29 1.46 -4.81
C LEU A 238 -26.76 1.96 -3.46
N SER A 239 -27.06 3.20 -3.08
CA SER A 239 -26.51 3.84 -1.88
C SER A 239 -27.13 3.39 -0.55
N GLU A 240 -28.20 2.59 -0.53
CA GLU A 240 -28.90 2.39 0.75
C GLU A 240 -28.62 1.09 1.50
N HIS A 241 -28.31 -0.03 0.85
CA HIS A 241 -28.23 -1.30 1.58
C HIS A 241 -26.90 -2.06 1.51
N GLY A 242 -26.26 -2.20 0.34
CA GLY A 242 -25.08 -3.08 0.21
C GLY A 242 -23.74 -2.45 0.60
N VAL A 243 -23.57 -1.14 0.33
CA VAL A 243 -22.33 -0.42 0.65
C VAL A 243 -22.34 0.08 2.09
N LYS A 244 -23.50 0.53 2.59
CA LYS A 244 -23.68 0.90 4.02
C LYS A 244 -23.39 -0.27 4.95
N SER A 245 -23.72 -1.52 4.58
CA SER A 245 -23.43 -2.70 5.41
C SER A 245 -21.94 -3.07 5.46
N LEU A 246 -21.13 -2.65 4.48
CA LEU A 246 -19.68 -2.85 4.51
C LEU A 246 -18.94 -1.72 5.24
N ILE A 247 -19.49 -0.50 5.19
CA ILE A 247 -18.89 0.69 5.79
C ILE A 247 -19.28 0.84 7.28
N ASN A 248 -20.50 0.48 7.65
CA ASN A 248 -21.00 0.60 9.03
C ASN A 248 -20.71 -0.66 9.84
N ARG A 249 -19.43 -0.93 10.08
CA ARG A 249 -19.01 -1.86 11.14
C ARG A 249 -18.96 -1.04 12.44
N ASN A 250 -20.06 -1.07 13.22
CA ASN A 250 -20.04 -0.64 14.62
C ASN A 250 -19.29 -1.69 15.46
#